data_AF-A0A3D0QUN9-F1
#
_entry.id   AF-A0A3D0QUN9-F1
#
_cell.length_a   1.000
_cell.length_b   1.000
_cell.length_c   1.000
_cell.angle_alpha   90.00
_cell.angle_beta   90.00
_cell.angle_gamma   90.00
#
_symmetry.space_group_name_H-M   'P 1'
#
loop_
_entity.id
_entity.type
_entity.pdbx_description
1 polymer ?
#
loop_
_entity_poly.entity_id
_entity_poly.type
_entity_poly.pdbx_seq_one_letter_code
_entity_poly.pdbx_strand_id
1 'polypeptide(L)' 'MLDESLLDAPEALARADTRGLLRGAAESGARVRTAARGAVEAGLADLRPDGRPRALLVAGAGPTTGCIADLLSAIGGG' A
#
# COMPACT_ATOMS: atom_id res chain seq x y z
N MET A 1 -20.53 7.28 -15.37
CA MET A 1 -21.37 6.22 -14.78
C MET A 1 -20.70 4.90 -15.09
N LEU A 2 -20.55 4.03 -14.09
CA LEU A 2 -19.97 2.71 -14.33
C LEU A 2 -20.99 1.87 -15.11
N ASP A 3 -20.55 0.88 -15.87
CA ASP A 3 -21.44 -0.10 -16.46
C ASP A 3 -21.59 -1.24 -15.44
N GLU A 4 -22.69 -1.23 -14.68
CA GLU A 4 -22.94 -2.19 -13.61
C GLU A 4 -23.05 -3.63 -14.13
N SER A 5 -23.34 -3.83 -15.43
CA SER A 5 -23.37 -5.17 -16.03
C SER A 5 -22.03 -5.90 -15.98
N LEU A 6 -20.92 -5.17 -15.83
CA LEU A 6 -19.57 -5.75 -15.69
C LEU A 6 -19.34 -6.38 -14.32
N LEU A 7 -20.11 -6.01 -13.29
CA LEU A 7 -19.92 -6.54 -11.92
C LEU A 7 -20.28 -8.02 -11.83
N ASP A 8 -21.24 -8.47 -12.65
CA ASP A 8 -21.66 -9.87 -12.74
C ASP A 8 -20.83 -10.68 -13.76
N ALA A 9 -19.88 -10.03 -14.44
CA ALA A 9 -19.03 -10.63 -15.47
C ALA A 9 -17.53 -10.47 -15.15
N PRO A 10 -16.97 -11.27 -14.23
CA PRO A 10 -15.60 -11.13 -13.73
C PRO A 10 -14.53 -11.09 -14.83
N GLU A 11 -14.66 -11.91 -15.88
CA GLU A 11 -13.73 -11.95 -17.00
C GLU A 11 -13.79 -10.68 -17.85
N ALA A 12 -14.99 -10.09 -18.01
CA ALA A 12 -15.16 -8.82 -18.71
C ALA A 12 -14.59 -7.67 -17.89
N LEU A 13 -14.83 -7.67 -16.57
CA LEU A 13 -14.27 -6.69 -15.64
C LEU A 13 -12.74 -6.75 -15.62
N ALA A 14 -12.16 -7.94 -15.61
CA ALA A 14 -10.70 -8.14 -15.66
C ALA A 14 -10.09 -7.62 -16.97
N ARG A 15 -10.77 -7.80 -18.11
CA ARG A 15 -10.33 -7.23 -19.40
C ARG A 15 -10.43 -5.70 -19.43
N ALA A 16 -11.44 -5.14 -18.77
CA ALA A 16 -11.62 -3.70 -18.67
C ALA A 16 -10.56 -3.04 -17.76
N ASP A 17 -10.06 -3.75 -16.74
CA ASP A 17 -9.02 -3.29 -15.82
C ASP A 17 -7.61 -3.38 -16.44
N THR A 18 -7.40 -2.70 -17.57
CA THR A 18 -6.16 -2.70 -18.36
C THR A 18 -4.90 -2.28 -17.58
N ARG A 19 -5.08 -1.58 -16.46
CA ARG A 19 -3.99 -1.10 -15.58
C ARG A 19 -3.91 -1.86 -14.25
N GLY A 20 -4.75 -2.86 -14.04
CA GLY A 20 -4.79 -3.64 -12.80
C GLY A 20 -5.17 -2.83 -11.55
N LEU A 21 -5.83 -1.68 -11.72
CA LEU A 21 -6.16 -0.77 -10.62
C LEU A 21 -7.29 -1.34 -9.76
N LEU A 22 -8.32 -1.93 -10.38
CA LEU A 22 -9.43 -2.55 -9.64
C LEU A 22 -8.94 -3.77 -8.88
N ARG A 23 -8.13 -4.61 -9.53
CA ARG A 23 -7.50 -5.76 -8.88
C ARG A 23 -6.58 -5.32 -7.74
N GLY A 24 -5.74 -4.31 -7.97
CA GLY A 24 -4.85 -3.76 -6.96
C GLY A 24 -5.61 -3.22 -5.74
N ALA A 25 -6.72 -2.52 -5.97
CA ALA A 25 -7.60 -2.03 -4.91
C ALA A 25 -8.26 -3.18 -4.14
N ALA A 26 -8.78 -4.20 -4.84
CA ALA A 26 -9.39 -5.37 -4.21
C ALA A 26 -8.40 -6.15 -3.33
N GLU A 27 -7.15 -6.26 -3.75
CA GLU A 27 -6.09 -6.96 -3.00
C GLU A 27 -5.50 -6.12 -1.84
N SER A 28 -5.74 -4.80 -1.80
CA SER A 28 -5.08 -3.87 -0.87
C SER A 28 -5.25 -4.27 0.60
N GLY A 29 -6.46 -4.66 1.02
CA GLY A 29 -6.72 -5.05 2.40
C GLY A 29 -5.97 -6.33 2.81
N ALA A 30 -5.85 -7.31 1.91
CA ALA A 30 -5.05 -8.50 2.17
C ALA A 30 -3.56 -8.14 2.30
N ARG A 31 -3.06 -7.27 1.40
CA ARG A 31 -1.67 -6.79 1.45
C ARG A 31 -1.35 -6.06 2.75
N VAL A 32 -2.25 -5.20 3.24
CA VAL A 32 -2.08 -4.49 4.52
C VAL A 32 -2.00 -5.47 5.70
N ARG A 33 -2.90 -6.46 5.76
CA ARG A 33 -2.86 -7.47 6.84
C ARG A 33 -1.58 -8.31 6.81
N THR A 34 -1.12 -8.69 5.62
CA THR A 34 0.16 -9.40 5.47
C THR A 34 1.34 -8.52 5.89
N ALA A 35 1.37 -7.25 5.50
CA ALA A 35 2.42 -6.32 5.91
C ALA A 35 2.42 -6.10 7.43
N ALA A 36 1.26 -5.95 8.05
CA ALA A 36 1.12 -5.81 9.51
C ALA A 36 1.65 -7.06 10.24
N ARG A 37 1.34 -8.26 9.74
CA ARG A 37 1.90 -9.51 10.28
C ARG A 37 3.42 -9.55 10.12
N GLY A 38 3.93 -9.22 8.94
CA GLY A 38 5.37 -9.18 8.67
C GLY A 38 6.11 -8.18 9.57
N ALA A 39 5.51 -7.04 9.91
CA ALA A 39 6.09 -6.08 10.84
C ALA A 39 6.22 -6.64 12.27
N VAL A 40 5.26 -7.47 12.70
CA VAL A 40 5.35 -8.18 13.99
C VAL A 40 6.43 -9.24 13.94
N GLU A 41 6.47 -10.06 12.88
CA GLU A 41 7.48 -11.10 12.69
C GLU A 41 8.91 -10.53 12.59
N ALA A 42 9.05 -9.33 12.03
CA ALA A 42 10.32 -8.60 11.97
C ALA A 42 10.74 -7.96 13.30
N GLY A 43 9.94 -8.06 14.36
CA GLY A 43 10.25 -7.48 15.67
C GLY A 43 10.21 -5.95 15.69
N LEU A 44 9.45 -5.32 14.78
CA LEU A 44 9.46 -3.85 14.65
C LEU A 44 8.96 -3.15 15.92
N ALA A 45 8.04 -3.78 16.66
CA ALA A 45 7.54 -3.30 17.94
C ALA A 45 8.55 -3.46 19.10
N ASP A 46 9.56 -4.31 18.93
CA ASP A 46 10.56 -4.62 19.95
C ASP A 46 11.79 -3.72 19.85
N LEU A 47 11.85 -2.85 18.84
CA LEU A 47 12.93 -1.88 18.70
C LEU A 47 13.06 -1.02 19.97
N ARG A 48 14.32 -0.83 20.40
CA ARG A 48 14.73 0.02 21.52
C ARG A 48 15.69 1.09 21.00
N PRO A 49 15.19 2.09 20.25
CA PRO A 49 16.05 3.14 19.76
C PRO A 49 16.55 3.99 20.92
N ASP A 50 17.80 4.45 20.81
CA ASP A 50 18.32 5.49 21.69
C ASP A 50 17.63 6.82 21.32
N GLY A 51 16.60 7.16 22.09
CA GLY A 51 15.79 8.36 21.88
C GLY A 51 14.68 8.20 20.82
N ARG A 52 14.10 9.32 20.39
CA ARG A 52 13.03 9.32 19.37
C ARG A 52 13.63 9.26 17.96
N PRO A 53 13.13 8.39 17.07
CA PRO A 53 13.47 8.42 15.65
C PRO A 53 13.22 9.82 15.06
N ARG A 54 14.22 10.40 14.40
CA ARG A 54 14.15 11.75 13.82
C ARG A 54 14.03 11.78 12.30
N ALA A 55 14.19 10.62 11.66
CA ALA A 55 14.14 10.49 10.21
C ALA A 55 13.62 9.11 9.83
N LEU A 56 12.99 9.03 8.65
CA LEU A 56 12.55 7.80 8.00
C LEU A 56 13.15 7.76 6.59
N LEU A 57 13.93 6.71 6.29
CA LEU A 57 14.43 6.47 4.94
C LEU A 57 13.43 5.59 4.18
N VAL A 58 12.85 6.14 3.11
CA VAL A 58 11.99 5.39 2.19
C VAL A 58 12.81 5.02 0.96
N ALA A 59 13.18 3.76 0.83
CA ALA A 59 13.96 3.24 -0.30
C ALA A 59 13.09 2.34 -1.19
N GLY A 60 13.12 2.58 -2.50
CA GLY A 60 12.40 1.78 -3.48
C GLY A 60 12.71 2.22 -4.90
N ALA A 61 12.24 1.45 -5.88
CA ALA A 61 12.44 1.74 -7.29
C ALA A 61 11.21 2.46 -7.89
N GLY A 62 11.46 3.46 -8.71
CA GLY A 62 10.44 4.12 -9.51
C GLY A 62 9.65 5.23 -8.79
N PRO A 63 8.65 5.82 -9.49
CA PRO A 63 7.98 7.04 -9.04
C PRO A 63 7.13 6.84 -7.77
N THR A 64 6.70 5.60 -7.49
CA THR A 64 5.86 5.27 -6.33
C THR A 64 6.57 5.54 -4.99
N THR A 65 7.90 5.46 -4.96
CA THR A 65 8.70 5.74 -3.75
C THR A 65 8.54 7.18 -3.28
N GLY A 66 8.54 8.14 -4.20
CA GLY A 66 8.29 9.54 -3.89
C GLY A 66 6.89 9.75 -3.31
N CYS A 67 5.86 9.18 -3.96
CA CYS A 67 4.48 9.29 -3.47
C CYS A 67 4.30 8.70 -2.06
N ILE A 68 4.97 7.59 -1.75
CA ILE A 68 4.94 7.00 -0.40
C ILE A 68 5.63 7.91 0.61
N ALA A 69 6.78 8.50 0.25
CA ALA A 69 7.48 9.45 1.11
C ALA A 69 6.61 10.68 1.41
N ASP A 70 5.95 11.25 0.40
CA ASP A 70 5.04 12.39 0.55
C ASP A 70 3.86 12.04 1.47
N LEU A 71 3.26 10.86 1.27
CA LEU A 71 2.17 10.38 2.13
C LEU A 71 2.60 10.23 3.59
N LEU A 72 3.77 9.63 3.82
CA LEU A 72 4.28 9.41 5.18
C LEU A 72 4.68 10.73 5.85
N SER A 73 5.25 11.69 5.11
CA SER A 73 5.52 13.05 5.59
C SER A 73 4.22 13.76 5.98
N ALA A 74 3.19 13.71 5.13
CA ALA A 74 1.89 14.31 5.42
C ALA A 74 1.23 13.74 6.69
N ILE A 75 1.31 12.41 6.89
CA ILE A 75 0.78 11.75 8.11
C ILE A 75 1.67 12.04 9.32
N GLY A 76 2.97 12.21 9.12
CA GLY A 76 3.97 12.48 10.16
C GLY A 76 3.99 13.94 10.66
N GLY A 77 3.27 14.86 10.00
CA GLY A 77 3.20 16.26 10.37
C GLY A 77 4.20 17.19 9.66
N GLY A 78 4.77 16.75 8.52
CA GLY A 78 5.71 17.52 7.70
C GLY A 78 7.12 16.95 7.73
#